data_AF-A0A7W0RHM2-F1
#
_entry.id   AF-A0A7W0RHM2-F1
#
_cell.length_a   1.000
_cell.length_b   1.000
_cell.length_c   1.000
_cell.angle_alpha   90.00
_cell.angle_beta   90.00
_cell.angle_gamma   90.00
#
_symmetry.space_group_name_H-M   'P 1'
#
loop_
_entity.id
_entity.type
_entity.pdbx_description
1 polymer ?
#
loop_
_entity_poly.entity_id
_entity_poly.type
_entity_poly.pdbx_seq_one_letter_code
_entity_poly.pdbx_strand_id
1 'polypeptide(L)'
;MSRNGRIGLLALAAVIAVVVFVLARPEESSKKADDPSTDPGQITPPRNRDDGPTATAESAPPAPRTITVRGGEPVGGLQEIRVQAGERVGLEVRSPDTSDEVHVHGYDLSKRLAPGSPAAFYFPAKLEGVFEIELEDAQVTVASLSVEP
;
A
#
# COMPACT_ATOMS: atom_id res chain seq x y z
N MET A 1 -17.57 41.39 -13.53
CA MET A 1 -18.35 40.28 -14.11
C MET A 1 -18.69 39.29 -13.01
N SER A 2 -19.98 39.10 -12.78
CA SER A 2 -20.56 38.38 -11.64
C SER A 2 -20.43 36.86 -11.77
N ARG A 3 -19.89 36.24 -10.72
CA ARG A 3 -20.18 34.86 -10.29
C ARG A 3 -21.70 34.67 -10.39
N ASN A 4 -22.19 33.65 -11.09
CA ASN A 4 -23.58 33.09 -11.06
C ASN A 4 -23.96 32.34 -12.36
N GLY A 5 -23.09 32.29 -13.38
CA GLY A 5 -23.39 31.63 -14.65
C GLY A 5 -22.97 30.16 -14.81
N ARG A 6 -22.45 29.49 -13.76
CA ARG A 6 -21.89 28.11 -13.89
C ARG A 6 -22.45 27.07 -12.92
N ILE A 7 -23.40 27.43 -12.06
CA ILE A 7 -23.98 26.52 -11.05
C ILE A 7 -25.28 25.84 -11.57
N GLY A 8 -25.81 26.29 -12.70
CA GLY A 8 -27.07 25.78 -13.27
C GLY A 8 -27.01 24.45 -14.01
N LEU A 9 -25.83 23.81 -14.17
CA LEU A 9 -25.69 22.59 -14.99
C LEU A 9 -25.47 21.29 -14.19
N LEU A 10 -25.44 21.35 -12.85
CA LEU A 10 -25.19 20.18 -12.00
C LEU A 10 -26.40 19.70 -11.16
N ALA A 11 -27.58 20.29 -11.35
CA ALA A 11 -28.77 19.94 -10.55
C ALA A 11 -29.81 19.06 -11.27
N LEU A 12 -29.62 18.70 -12.55
CA LEU A 12 -30.63 17.94 -13.32
C LEU A 12 -30.24 16.48 -13.67
N ALA A 13 -29.00 16.05 -13.41
CA ALA A 13 -28.56 14.68 -13.71
C ALA A 13 -28.58 13.73 -12.49
N ALA A 14 -28.74 14.24 -11.27
CA ALA A 14 -28.63 13.45 -10.04
C ALA A 14 -29.94 12.78 -9.56
N VAL A 15 -31.10 13.06 -10.21
CA VAL A 15 -32.41 12.55 -9.75
C VAL A 15 -32.84 11.26 -10.47
N ILE A 16 -32.26 10.91 -11.62
CA ILE A 16 -32.67 9.74 -12.41
C ILE A 16 -31.97 8.44 -11.97
N ALA A 17 -30.82 8.51 -11.29
CA ALA A 17 -30.09 7.30 -10.84
C ALA A 17 -30.63 6.68 -9.53
N VAL A 18 -31.52 7.36 -8.80
CA VAL A 18 -32.09 6.87 -7.52
C VAL A 18 -33.28 5.91 -7.71
N VAL A 19 -33.83 5.77 -8.93
CA VAL A 19 -35.08 5.03 -9.15
C VAL A 19 -34.90 3.57 -9.64
N VAL A 20 -33.68 3.15 -10.04
CA VAL A 20 -33.47 1.81 -10.66
C VAL A 20 -32.94 0.72 -9.69
N PHE A 21 -32.45 1.04 -8.49
CA PHE A 21 -31.93 0.01 -7.56
C PHE A 21 -32.96 -0.50 -6.52
N VAL A 22 -34.21 -0.03 -6.57
CA VAL A 22 -35.24 -0.29 -5.54
C VAL A 22 -36.02 -1.62 -5.71
N LEU A 23 -35.76 -2.46 -6.73
CA LEU A 23 -36.72 -3.55 -7.05
C LEU A 23 -36.19 -4.97 -7.26
N ALA A 24 -35.00 -5.34 -6.79
CA ALA A 24 -34.62 -6.75 -6.84
C ALA A 24 -33.48 -7.12 -5.89
N ARG A 25 -33.77 -7.51 -4.64
CA ARG A 25 -33.02 -8.60 -3.97
C ARG A 25 -33.98 -9.49 -3.17
N PRO A 26 -34.03 -10.81 -3.48
CA PRO A 26 -35.02 -11.75 -2.96
C PRO A 26 -34.73 -12.17 -1.52
N GLU A 27 -35.81 -12.42 -0.78
CA GLU A 27 -35.80 -13.11 0.50
C GLU A 27 -35.38 -14.58 0.32
N GLU A 28 -34.49 -15.07 1.16
CA GLU A 28 -34.43 -16.50 1.46
C GLU A 28 -34.44 -16.73 2.97
N SER A 29 -35.61 -17.11 3.45
CA SER A 29 -35.79 -17.82 4.71
C SER A 29 -35.17 -19.20 4.62
N SER A 30 -34.48 -19.68 5.66
CA SER A 30 -34.85 -20.93 6.36
C SER A 30 -33.87 -21.37 7.48
N LYS A 31 -34.42 -21.40 8.69
CA LYS A 31 -34.46 -22.51 9.67
C LYS A 31 -33.16 -23.09 10.26
N LYS A 32 -33.06 -22.85 11.58
CA LYS A 32 -32.44 -23.63 12.66
C LYS A 32 -32.71 -25.15 12.55
N ALA A 33 -31.70 -25.96 12.81
CA ALA A 33 -31.83 -27.32 13.32
C ALA A 33 -30.62 -27.65 14.22
N ASP A 34 -30.92 -28.11 15.43
CA ASP A 34 -29.99 -28.64 16.42
C ASP A 34 -29.71 -30.15 16.14
N ASP A 35 -28.43 -30.55 16.20
CA ASP A 35 -27.76 -31.77 16.78
C ASP A 35 -28.42 -33.19 16.68
N PRO A 36 -27.74 -34.34 16.94
CA PRO A 36 -26.31 -34.74 16.93
C PRO A 36 -26.02 -35.99 16.04
N SER A 37 -24.76 -36.34 15.80
CA SER A 37 -24.36 -37.76 15.85
C SER A 37 -22.86 -37.97 16.04
N THR A 38 -22.57 -38.70 17.11
CA THR A 38 -21.28 -39.23 17.57
C THR A 38 -20.78 -40.37 16.67
N ASP A 39 -19.49 -40.43 16.37
CA ASP A 39 -18.81 -41.65 15.88
C ASP A 39 -17.54 -41.90 16.72
N PRO A 40 -17.40 -43.05 17.41
CA PRO A 40 -16.24 -43.36 18.22
C PRO A 40 -15.23 -44.25 17.48
N GLY A 41 -14.03 -43.73 17.28
CA GLY A 41 -12.80 -44.51 17.42
C GLY A 41 -12.00 -44.82 16.16
N GLN A 42 -10.85 -44.15 16.01
CA GLN A 42 -9.62 -44.85 15.66
C GLN A 42 -8.40 -44.14 16.27
N ILE A 43 -7.53 -44.92 16.87
CA ILE A 43 -6.45 -44.51 17.78
C ILE A 43 -5.09 -44.75 17.09
N THR A 44 -4.27 -43.69 16.99
CA THR A 44 -2.76 -43.61 16.95
C THR A 44 -1.97 -44.16 15.74
N PRO A 45 -0.74 -43.65 15.41
CA PRO A 45 0.30 -43.05 16.28
C PRO A 45 0.89 -41.69 15.78
N PRO A 46 1.83 -41.05 16.53
CA PRO A 46 2.12 -39.63 16.37
C PRO A 46 3.02 -39.37 15.17
N ARG A 47 2.63 -38.41 14.34
CA ARG A 47 3.56 -37.77 13.40
C ARG A 47 4.29 -36.70 14.20
N ASN A 48 5.57 -36.95 14.48
CA ASN A 48 6.50 -35.93 14.97
C ASN A 48 6.35 -34.68 14.10
N ARG A 49 5.66 -33.66 14.62
CA ARG A 49 5.76 -32.30 14.14
C ARG A 49 6.81 -31.63 15.00
N ASP A 50 8.06 -31.87 14.63
CA ASP A 50 9.12 -30.89 14.89
C ASP A 50 9.04 -29.82 13.79
N ASP A 51 7.90 -29.13 13.70
CA ASP A 51 7.86 -27.79 13.09
C ASP A 51 7.88 -26.81 14.25
N GLY A 52 9.02 -26.78 14.95
CA GLY A 52 9.37 -25.61 15.72
C GLY A 52 9.31 -24.40 14.79
N PRO A 53 8.84 -23.23 15.25
CA PRO A 53 8.98 -22.03 14.45
C PRO A 53 10.47 -21.88 14.17
N THR A 54 10.86 -22.06 12.90
CA THR A 54 12.12 -21.53 12.43
C THR A 54 11.97 -20.04 12.62
N ALA A 55 12.46 -19.55 13.76
CA ALA A 55 12.74 -18.15 13.95
C ALA A 55 13.80 -17.85 12.88
N THR A 56 13.33 -17.43 11.71
CA THR A 56 14.16 -16.78 10.71
C THR A 56 14.86 -15.67 11.47
N ALA A 57 16.14 -15.88 11.79
CA ALA A 57 16.97 -14.84 12.36
C ALA A 57 16.76 -13.61 11.48
N GLU A 58 16.24 -12.53 12.05
CA GLU A 58 15.94 -11.33 11.30
C GLU A 58 17.26 -10.80 10.77
N SER A 59 17.54 -11.10 9.49
CA SER A 59 18.72 -10.62 8.79
C SER A 59 18.70 -9.10 8.87
N ALA A 60 19.87 -8.51 9.12
CA ALA A 60 20.02 -7.06 9.20
C ALA A 60 19.37 -6.39 7.97
N PRO A 61 18.70 -5.24 8.13
CA PRO A 61 18.08 -4.54 7.02
C PRO A 61 19.10 -4.30 5.90
N PRO A 62 18.71 -4.42 4.62
CA PRO A 62 19.60 -4.14 3.51
C PRO A 62 20.11 -2.70 3.60
N ALA A 63 21.30 -2.43 3.08
CA ALA A 63 21.77 -1.07 2.92
C ALA A 63 20.76 -0.28 2.05
N PRO A 64 20.34 0.92 2.46
CA PRO A 64 19.30 1.64 1.74
C PRO A 64 19.82 2.17 0.40
N ARG A 65 18.99 2.12 -0.63
CA ARG A 65 19.20 2.84 -1.88
C ARG A 65 18.95 4.32 -1.62
N THR A 66 19.95 5.16 -1.91
CA THR A 66 19.89 6.59 -1.58
C THR A 66 19.46 7.43 -2.79
N ILE A 67 18.39 8.21 -2.62
CA ILE A 67 17.93 9.24 -3.55
C ILE A 67 18.32 10.59 -2.99
N THR A 68 18.94 11.44 -3.81
CA THR A 68 19.26 12.81 -3.44
C THR A 68 18.28 13.75 -4.12
N VAL A 69 17.65 14.64 -3.36
CA VAL A 69 16.79 15.71 -3.86
C VAL A 69 17.50 17.05 -3.68
N ARG A 70 17.44 17.91 -4.69
CA ARG A 70 17.93 19.29 -4.62
C ARG A 70 16.93 20.21 -5.28
N GLY A 71 16.55 21.29 -4.60
CA GLY A 71 15.56 22.23 -5.11
C GLY A 71 14.20 21.60 -5.45
N GLY A 72 13.79 20.57 -4.71
CA GLY A 72 12.55 19.85 -4.96
C GLY A 72 12.60 18.79 -6.07
N GLU A 73 13.74 18.59 -6.74
CA GLU A 73 13.86 17.62 -7.84
C GLU A 73 14.89 16.51 -7.52
N PRO A 74 14.69 15.28 -8.04
CA PRO A 74 15.67 14.22 -7.89
C PRO A 74 16.94 14.51 -8.70
N VAL A 75 18.08 14.50 -8.03
CA VAL A 75 19.39 14.66 -8.67
C VAL A 75 19.66 13.44 -9.56
N GLY A 76 19.95 13.69 -10.83
CA GLY A 76 20.12 12.62 -11.83
C GLY A 76 18.81 12.14 -12.46
N GLY A 77 17.70 12.82 -12.20
CA GLY A 77 16.38 12.47 -12.72
C GLY A 77 15.67 11.39 -11.92
N LEU A 78 14.49 10.98 -12.41
CA LEU A 78 13.67 9.93 -11.81
C LEU A 78 14.48 8.64 -11.67
N GLN A 79 14.50 8.07 -10.46
CA GLN A 79 15.24 6.84 -10.18
C GLN A 79 14.34 5.60 -10.32
N GLU A 80 14.81 4.56 -11.01
CA GLU A 80 14.13 3.26 -11.06
C GLU A 80 14.71 2.30 -10.04
N ILE A 81 13.85 1.73 -9.21
CA ILE A 81 14.18 0.77 -8.16
C ILE A 81 13.46 -0.54 -8.49
N ARG A 82 14.20 -1.62 -8.76
CA ARG A 82 13.63 -2.97 -8.95
C ARG A 82 13.97 -3.89 -7.80
N VAL A 83 13.00 -4.67 -7.35
CA VAL A 83 13.09 -5.67 -6.28
C VAL A 83 12.17 -6.85 -6.59
N GLN A 84 12.40 -8.00 -5.97
CA GLN A 84 11.49 -9.15 -6.06
C GLN A 84 10.42 -9.11 -4.97
N ALA A 85 9.27 -9.74 -5.23
CA ALA A 85 8.20 -9.89 -4.26
C ALA A 85 8.72 -10.58 -2.97
N GLY A 86 8.40 -9.98 -1.83
CA GLY A 86 8.87 -10.42 -0.51
C GLY A 86 10.27 -9.92 -0.11
N GLU A 87 11.04 -9.31 -1.02
CA GLU A 87 12.35 -8.71 -0.69
C GLU A 87 12.19 -7.52 0.27
N ARG A 88 13.17 -7.29 1.15
CA ARG A 88 13.20 -6.06 1.96
C ARG A 88 13.66 -4.89 1.07
N VAL A 89 12.83 -3.87 0.96
CA VAL A 89 13.20 -2.58 0.39
C VAL A 89 13.90 -1.76 1.47
N GLY A 90 15.08 -1.22 1.15
CA GLY A 90 15.73 -0.16 1.91
C GLY A 90 15.83 1.08 1.03
N LEU A 91 15.26 2.19 1.46
CA LEU A 91 15.22 3.46 0.73
C LEU A 91 15.60 4.60 1.67
N GLU A 92 16.44 5.51 1.21
CA GLU A 92 16.73 6.76 1.92
C GLU A 92 16.63 7.93 0.96
N VAL A 93 15.77 8.90 1.26
CA VAL A 93 15.70 10.18 0.55
C VAL A 93 16.37 11.25 1.40
N ARG A 94 17.33 11.97 0.83
CA ARG A 94 18.04 13.07 1.50
C ARG A 94 18.01 14.34 0.67
N SER A 95 18.03 15.48 1.35
CA SER A 95 18.16 16.78 0.69
C SER A 95 18.99 17.75 1.54
N PRO A 96 19.79 18.63 0.92
CA PRO A 96 20.44 19.72 1.63
C PRO A 96 19.56 20.98 1.74
N ASP A 97 18.48 21.10 0.97
CA ASP A 97 17.74 22.36 0.78
C ASP A 97 16.21 22.20 0.71
N THR A 98 15.71 20.97 0.67
CA THR A 98 14.28 20.67 0.49
C THR A 98 13.71 20.08 1.78
N SER A 99 12.58 20.64 2.20
CA SER A 99 11.74 20.14 3.27
C SER A 99 10.40 19.74 2.67
N ASP A 100 10.04 18.45 2.71
CA ASP A 100 8.75 17.94 2.21
C ASP A 100 8.32 16.69 3.03
N GLU A 101 7.23 16.03 2.67
CA GLU A 101 6.88 14.66 3.06
C GLU A 101 7.20 13.70 1.90
N VAL A 102 7.95 12.64 2.17
CA VAL A 102 8.19 11.58 1.19
C VAL A 102 7.10 10.54 1.34
N HIS A 103 6.38 10.24 0.27
CA HIS A 103 5.29 9.26 0.25
C HIS A 103 5.63 8.09 -0.69
N VAL A 104 5.47 6.85 -0.22
CA VAL A 104 5.57 5.63 -1.02
C VAL A 104 4.16 5.11 -1.33
N HIS A 105 3.69 5.37 -2.55
CA HIS A 105 2.35 4.98 -2.99
C HIS A 105 2.15 3.46 -2.97
N GLY A 106 0.91 3.03 -2.81
CA GLY A 106 0.54 1.61 -2.69
C GLY A 106 0.85 0.98 -1.33
N TYR A 107 1.90 1.44 -0.64
CA TYR A 107 2.25 1.01 0.72
C TYR A 107 1.69 1.92 1.82
N ASP A 108 1.21 3.12 1.47
CA ASP A 108 0.70 4.13 2.42
C ASP A 108 1.73 4.44 3.52
N LEU A 109 2.99 4.60 3.09
CA LEU A 109 4.10 4.94 3.96
C LEU A 109 4.58 6.34 3.64
N SER A 110 4.53 7.22 4.63
CA SER A 110 5.10 8.56 4.50
C SER A 110 6.04 8.92 5.65
N LYS A 111 7.04 9.76 5.35
CA LYS A 111 7.99 10.30 6.34
C LYS A 111 8.43 11.70 5.97
N ARG A 112 8.61 12.53 6.99
CA ARG A 112 9.19 13.86 6.87
C ARG A 112 10.61 13.81 6.29
N LEU A 113 10.86 14.63 5.28
CA LEU A 113 12.18 15.00 4.75
C LEU A 113 12.49 16.45 5.14
N ALA A 114 13.72 16.70 5.59
CA ALA A 114 14.24 18.05 5.80
C ALA A 114 15.77 18.10 5.62
N PRO A 115 16.38 19.30 5.44
CA PRO A 115 17.83 19.45 5.45
C PRO A 115 18.50 18.83 6.69
N GLY A 116 19.41 17.88 6.45
CA GLY A 116 20.09 17.15 7.53
C GLY A 116 19.24 16.07 8.23
N SER A 117 17.99 15.86 7.81
CA SER A 117 17.08 14.83 8.32
C SER A 117 16.50 14.01 7.16
N PRO A 118 17.19 12.91 6.77
CA PRO A 118 16.73 12.03 5.69
C PRO A 118 15.45 11.26 6.04
N ALA A 119 14.61 11.00 5.03
CA ALA A 119 13.48 10.09 5.13
C ALA A 119 13.92 8.67 4.75
N ALA A 120 14.02 7.77 5.74
CA ALA A 120 14.47 6.39 5.54
C ALA A 120 13.33 5.37 5.71
N PHE A 121 13.13 4.48 4.74
CA PHE A 121 12.09 3.45 4.72
C PHE A 121 12.70 2.05 4.65
N TYR A 122 12.16 1.13 5.45
CA TYR A 122 12.51 -0.28 5.42
C TYR A 122 11.24 -1.12 5.51
N PHE A 123 10.84 -1.77 4.43
CA PHE A 123 9.59 -2.53 4.36
C PHE A 123 9.71 -3.73 3.43
N PRO A 124 8.97 -4.82 3.67
CA PRO A 124 8.91 -5.94 2.74
C PRO A 124 8.05 -5.58 1.52
N ALA A 125 8.54 -5.90 0.32
CA ALA A 125 7.87 -5.69 -0.95
C ALA A 125 6.72 -6.70 -1.16
N LYS A 126 5.63 -6.55 -0.41
CA LYS A 126 4.50 -7.51 -0.40
C LYS A 126 3.48 -7.34 -1.54
N LEU A 127 3.58 -6.26 -2.31
CA LEU A 127 2.66 -5.91 -3.37
C LEU A 127 3.43 -5.95 -4.68
N GLU A 128 2.99 -6.73 -5.65
CA GLU A 128 3.54 -6.72 -7.01
C GLU A 128 3.03 -5.50 -7.78
N GLY A 129 3.86 -4.96 -8.67
CA GLY A 129 3.50 -3.81 -9.51
C GLY A 129 4.53 -2.69 -9.48
N VAL A 130 4.11 -1.53 -9.97
CA VAL A 130 4.94 -0.31 -10.03
C VAL A 130 4.33 0.77 -9.15
N PHE A 131 5.13 1.32 -8.25
CA PHE A 131 4.71 2.26 -7.22
C PHE A 131 5.53 3.55 -7.29
N GLU A 132 4.85 4.68 -7.19
CA GLU A 132 5.51 5.99 -7.18
C GLU A 132 6.02 6.33 -5.78
N ILE A 133 7.21 6.94 -5.74
CA ILE A 133 7.76 7.56 -4.55
C ILE A 133 7.87 9.05 -4.85
N GLU A 134 7.19 9.88 -4.08
CA GLU A 134 7.11 11.32 -4.35
C GLU A 134 7.45 12.18 -3.14
N LEU A 135 7.70 13.46 -3.43
CA LEU A 135 7.52 14.56 -2.50
C LEU A 135 6.04 14.96 -2.56
N GLU A 136 5.30 14.73 -1.48
CA GLU A 136 3.84 14.84 -1.44
C GLU A 136 3.36 16.29 -1.57
N ASP A 137 3.96 17.23 -0.84
CA ASP A 137 3.55 18.64 -0.87
C ASP A 137 3.87 19.26 -2.25
N ALA A 138 5.04 18.93 -2.80
CA ALA A 138 5.48 19.41 -4.10
C ALA A 138 4.84 18.66 -5.29
N GLN A 139 4.24 17.50 -5.07
CA GLN A 139 3.72 16.59 -6.10
C GLN A 139 4.79 16.21 -7.14
N VAL A 140 6.01 15.90 -6.66
CA VAL A 140 7.15 15.55 -7.52
C VAL A 140 7.56 14.11 -7.27
N THR A 141 7.43 13.26 -8.29
CA THR A 141 7.94 11.89 -8.25
C THR A 141 9.47 11.88 -8.27
N VAL A 142 10.08 11.26 -7.26
CA VAL A 142 11.54 11.15 -7.12
C VAL A 142 12.07 9.77 -7.50
N ALA A 143 11.23 8.73 -7.39
CA ALA A 143 11.56 7.38 -7.84
C ALA A 143 10.32 6.56 -8.19
N SER A 144 10.55 5.48 -8.92
CA SER A 144 9.59 4.42 -9.20
C SER A 144 10.11 3.10 -8.63
N LEU A 145 9.27 2.40 -7.87
CA LEU A 145 9.54 1.08 -7.32
C LEU A 145 8.79 0.01 -8.13
N SER A 146 9.52 -0.83 -8.85
CA SER A 146 9.00 -2.03 -9.51
C SER A 146 9.23 -3.25 -8.63
N VAL A 147 8.15 -3.93 -8.26
CA VAL A 147 8.16 -5.20 -7.55
C VAL A 147 7.75 -6.30 -8.52
N GLU A 148 8.72 -7.15 -8.87
CA GLU A 148 8.57 -8.27 -9.80
C GLU A 148 8.15 -9.56 -9.04
N PRO A 149 7.38 -10.46 -9.67
CA PRO A 149 6.91 -11.71 -9.07
C PRO A 149 8.01 -12.77 -8.88
#